data_AF-A0A1C5T5Y2-F1
#
_entry.id   AF-A0A1C5T5Y2-F1
#
_cell.length_a   1.000
_cell.length_b   1.000
_cell.length_c   1.000
_cell.angle_alpha   90.00
_cell.angle_beta   90.00
_cell.angle_gamma   90.00
#
_symmetry.space_group_name_H-M   'P 1'
#
loop_
_entity.id
_entity.type
_entity.pdbx_description
1 polymer ?
#
loop_
_entity_poly.entity_id
_entity_poly.type
_entity_poly.pdbx_seq_one_letter_code
_entity_poly.pdbx_strand_id
1 'polypeptide(L)'
;MEKYKDLSDQIWTTRISRVNAEKRLVNKEAFFQGINIYYSCVTIIFSILTLLNNNEKLSLMTVFMTISLLIVILYLNGQKYSEQAREYRKNYTELQKLEFELNNIDGDDVDLIKNIYNRYCDLLDSSSNHISFDYYETVHGSIGEYKSKKWRNVRCRYYYNVIWRFVLKICVIVLPVGLYWICGVL
;
A
#
# COMPACT_ATOMS: atom_id res chain seq x y z
N MET A 1 -10.64 -7.28 33.59
CA MET A 1 -10.25 -5.92 33.14
C MET A 1 -9.00 -5.87 32.24
N GLU A 2 -7.79 -6.25 32.65
CA GLU A 2 -6.58 -6.08 31.83
C GLU A 2 -6.57 -6.91 30.53
N LYS A 3 -7.09 -8.15 30.58
CA LYS A 3 -7.28 -9.03 29.40
C LYS A 3 -8.26 -8.46 28.36
N TYR A 4 -9.23 -7.66 28.79
CA TYR A 4 -10.19 -7.00 27.89
C TYR A 4 -9.59 -5.78 27.19
N LYS A 5 -8.70 -5.06 27.89
CA LYS A 5 -7.91 -3.98 27.30
C LYS A 5 -6.99 -4.51 26.19
N ASP A 6 -6.38 -5.68 26.38
CA ASP A 6 -5.55 -6.31 25.34
C ASP A 6 -6.35 -6.72 24.10
N LEU A 7 -7.54 -7.32 24.27
CA LEU A 7 -8.40 -7.67 23.13
C LEU A 7 -8.89 -6.43 22.37
N SER A 8 -9.32 -5.39 23.09
CA SER A 8 -9.73 -4.12 22.49
C SER A 8 -8.58 -3.48 21.70
N ASP A 9 -7.38 -3.42 22.29
CA ASP A 9 -6.17 -2.91 21.63
C ASP A 9 -5.82 -3.73 20.37
N GLN A 10 -5.96 -5.06 20.42
CA GLN A 10 -5.70 -5.94 19.27
C GLN A 10 -6.70 -5.69 18.13
N ILE A 11 -8.00 -5.68 18.42
CA ILE A 11 -9.05 -5.43 17.41
C ILE A 11 -8.85 -4.05 16.79
N TRP A 12 -8.64 -3.02 17.61
CA TRP A 12 -8.37 -1.66 17.16
C TRP A 12 -7.11 -1.59 16.28
N THR A 13 -6.01 -2.21 16.72
CA THR A 13 -4.74 -2.21 15.98
C THR A 13 -4.90 -2.85 14.60
N THR A 14 -5.55 -4.01 14.54
CA THR A 14 -5.82 -4.72 13.29
C THR A 14 -6.70 -3.89 12.38
N ARG A 15 -7.78 -3.30 12.91
CA ARG A 15 -8.70 -2.45 12.16
C ARG A 15 -7.98 -1.28 11.50
N ILE A 16 -7.24 -0.49 12.28
CA ILE A 16 -6.52 0.68 11.75
C ILE A 16 -5.43 0.27 10.76
N SER A 17 -4.74 -0.85 10.99
CA SER A 17 -3.74 -1.37 10.05
C SER A 17 -4.39 -1.79 8.73
N ARG A 18 -5.57 -2.41 8.75
CA ARG A 18 -6.33 -2.74 7.52
C ARG A 18 -6.83 -1.47 6.80
N VAL A 19 -7.22 -0.40 7.52
CA VAL A 19 -7.52 0.92 6.91
C VAL A 19 -6.28 1.49 6.21
N ASN A 20 -5.10 1.41 6.83
CA ASN A 20 -3.85 1.87 6.22
C ASN A 20 -3.48 1.02 4.99
N ALA A 21 -3.74 -0.29 5.03
CA ALA A 21 -3.53 -1.19 3.90
C ALA A 21 -4.38 -0.81 2.69
N GLU A 22 -5.67 -0.54 2.91
CA GLU A 22 -6.58 -0.03 1.89
C GLU A 22 -6.06 1.28 1.28
N LYS A 23 -5.80 2.30 2.11
CA LYS A 23 -5.28 3.60 1.64
C LYS A 23 -4.01 3.44 0.80
N ARG A 24 -3.09 2.58 1.23
CA ARG A 24 -1.88 2.29 0.46
C ARG A 24 -2.22 1.69 -0.89
N LEU A 25 -3.10 0.68 -0.95
CA LEU A 25 -3.44 0.00 -2.20
C LEU A 25 -4.11 0.95 -3.19
N VAL A 26 -5.05 1.78 -2.73
CA VAL A 26 -5.68 2.82 -3.55
C VAL A 26 -4.64 3.80 -4.09
N ASN A 27 -3.75 4.31 -3.22
CA ASN A 27 -2.70 5.23 -3.65
C ASN A 27 -1.67 4.58 -4.60
N LYS A 28 -1.41 3.28 -4.41
CA LYS A 28 -0.50 2.50 -5.25
C LYS A 28 -1.09 2.33 -6.66
N GLU A 29 -2.38 2.05 -6.76
CA GLU A 29 -3.08 1.95 -8.04
C GLU A 29 -3.15 3.30 -8.76
N ALA A 30 -3.53 4.37 -8.07
CA ALA A 30 -3.55 5.72 -8.64
C ALA A 30 -2.16 6.14 -9.15
N PHE A 31 -1.10 5.84 -8.38
CA PHE A 31 0.27 6.08 -8.81
C PHE A 31 0.63 5.33 -10.09
N PHE A 32 0.30 4.04 -10.19
CA PHE A 32 0.59 3.26 -11.39
C PHE A 32 -0.19 3.73 -12.61
N GLN A 33 -1.47 4.10 -12.45
CA GLN A 33 -2.25 4.69 -13.53
C GLN A 33 -1.61 6.00 -14.02
N GLY A 34 -1.19 6.88 -13.09
CA GLY A 34 -0.47 8.11 -13.43
C GLY A 34 0.86 7.85 -14.14
N ILE A 35 1.66 6.88 -13.66
CA ILE A 35 2.92 6.48 -14.29
C ILE A 35 2.71 5.88 -15.68
N ASN A 36 1.66 5.08 -15.89
CA ASN A 36 1.37 4.52 -17.21
C ASN A 36 1.03 5.62 -18.22
N ILE A 37 0.25 6.63 -17.81
CA ILE A 37 -0.03 7.82 -18.64
C ILE A 37 1.27 8.57 -18.93
N TYR A 38 2.07 8.84 -17.90
CA TYR A 38 3.35 9.54 -18.04
C TYR A 38 4.28 8.84 -19.03
N TYR A 39 4.49 7.54 -18.90
CA TYR A 39 5.33 6.76 -19.81
C TYR A 39 4.76 6.70 -21.23
N SER A 40 3.42 6.65 -21.37
CA SER A 40 2.78 6.70 -22.70
C SER A 40 3.05 8.04 -23.40
N CYS A 41 2.99 9.16 -22.67
CA CYS A 41 3.35 10.47 -23.23
C CYS A 41 4.84 10.52 -23.61
N VAL A 42 5.73 10.02 -22.76
CA VAL A 42 7.17 10.03 -23.02
C VAL A 42 7.54 9.16 -24.23
N THR A 43 6.95 7.97 -24.37
CA THR A 43 7.22 7.10 -25.53
C THR A 43 6.73 7.72 -26.84
N ILE A 44 5.61 8.44 -26.84
CA ILE A 44 5.15 9.21 -28.01
C ILE A 44 6.17 10.30 -28.36
N ILE A 45 6.65 11.06 -27.38
CA ILE A 45 7.67 12.11 -27.59
C ILE A 45 8.95 11.49 -28.18
N PHE A 46 9.44 10.40 -27.61
CA PHE A 46 10.64 9.71 -28.13
C PHE A 46 10.43 9.14 -29.52
N SER A 47 9.24 8.64 -29.84
CA SER A 47 8.90 8.18 -31.20
C SER A 47 8.98 9.33 -32.20
N ILE A 48 8.43 10.51 -31.88
CA ILE A 48 8.51 11.70 -32.74
C ILE A 48 9.96 12.16 -32.90
N LEU A 49 10.73 12.23 -31.81
CA LEU A 49 12.14 12.63 -31.86
C LEU A 49 13.00 11.66 -32.68
N THR A 50 12.70 10.36 -32.60
CA THR A 50 13.36 9.33 -33.42
C THR A 50 13.14 9.61 -34.90
N LEU A 51 11.89 9.92 -35.30
CA LEU A 51 11.54 10.22 -36.69
C LEU A 51 12.20 11.50 -37.20
N LEU A 52 12.30 12.54 -36.36
CA LEU A 52 12.92 13.81 -36.76
C LEU A 52 14.45 13.71 -36.90
N ASN A 53 15.10 12.94 -36.01
CA ASN A 53 16.56 12.92 -35.92
C ASN A 53 17.19 11.69 -36.59
N ASN A 54 16.41 10.75 -37.13
CA ASN A 54 16.87 9.46 -37.66
C ASN A 54 17.81 8.71 -36.69
N ASN A 55 17.54 8.80 -35.39
CA ASN A 55 18.40 8.24 -34.35
C ASN A 55 18.03 6.78 -34.05
N GLU A 56 18.79 5.84 -34.61
CA GLU A 56 18.58 4.40 -34.44
C GLU A 56 18.66 3.93 -32.97
N LYS A 57 19.55 4.52 -32.16
CA LYS A 57 19.67 4.19 -30.73
C LYS A 57 18.40 4.58 -29.97
N LEU A 58 17.87 5.76 -30.25
CA LEU A 58 16.62 6.25 -29.66
C LEU A 58 15.42 5.41 -30.13
N SER A 59 15.43 4.97 -31.39
CA SER A 59 14.43 4.03 -31.95
C SER A 59 14.39 2.72 -31.16
N LEU A 60 15.55 2.06 -31.02
CA LEU A 60 15.67 0.80 -30.29
C LEU A 60 15.24 0.94 -28.83
N MET A 61 15.66 2.02 -28.16
CA MET A 61 15.26 2.32 -26.79
C MET A 61 13.74 2.50 -26.67
N THR A 62 13.13 3.20 -27.61
CA THR A 62 11.67 3.42 -27.62
C THR A 62 10.91 2.09 -27.75
N VAL A 63 11.41 1.16 -28.57
CA VAL A 63 10.82 -0.20 -28.67
C VAL A 63 10.96 -0.96 -27.34
N PHE A 64 12.13 -0.95 -26.71
CA PHE A 64 12.30 -1.59 -25.40
C PHE A 64 11.38 -1.01 -24.32
N MET A 65 11.23 0.32 -24.30
CA MET A 65 10.36 1.02 -23.37
C MET A 65 8.89 0.65 -23.57
N THR A 66 8.43 0.56 -24.81
CA THR A 66 7.04 0.19 -25.11
C THR A 66 6.73 -1.26 -24.75
N ILE A 67 7.64 -2.20 -25.04
CA ILE A 67 7.50 -3.61 -24.62
C ILE A 67 7.50 -3.74 -23.09
N SER A 68 8.44 -3.06 -22.41
CA SER A 68 8.52 -3.08 -20.94
C SER A 68 7.25 -2.50 -20.31
N LEU A 69 6.77 -1.36 -20.84
CA LEU A 69 5.54 -0.72 -20.38
C LEU A 69 4.34 -1.66 -20.53
N LEU A 70 4.22 -2.36 -21.66
CA LEU A 70 3.15 -3.33 -21.89
C LEU A 70 3.17 -4.45 -20.84
N ILE A 71 4.33 -5.06 -20.59
CA ILE A 71 4.47 -6.13 -19.60
C ILE A 71 4.10 -5.63 -18.20
N VAL A 72 4.56 -4.43 -17.82
CA VAL A 72 4.26 -3.81 -16.54
C VAL A 72 2.76 -3.54 -16.40
N ILE A 73 2.09 -3.01 -17.43
CA ILE A 73 0.65 -2.79 -17.42
C ILE A 73 -0.12 -4.10 -17.21
N LEU A 74 0.23 -5.15 -17.96
CA LEU A 74 -0.42 -6.45 -17.85
C LEU A 74 -0.25 -7.05 -16.46
N TYR A 75 0.98 -7.02 -15.92
CA TYR A 75 1.27 -7.51 -14.58
C TYR A 75 0.48 -6.75 -13.51
N LEU A 76 0.49 -5.42 -13.55
CA LEU A 76 -0.17 -4.58 -12.55
C LEU A 76 -1.69 -4.68 -12.61
N ASN A 77 -2.28 -4.78 -13.80
CA ASN A 77 -3.71 -5.05 -13.94
C ASN A 77 -4.10 -6.41 -13.34
N GLY A 78 -3.21 -7.41 -13.48
CA GLY A 78 -3.39 -8.73 -12.87
C GLY A 78 -3.34 -8.73 -11.33
N GLN A 79 -2.73 -7.72 -10.70
CA GLN A 79 -2.64 -7.64 -9.22
C GLN A 79 -3.97 -7.25 -8.55
N LYS A 80 -4.90 -6.63 -9.27
CA LYS A 80 -6.23 -6.25 -8.78
C LYS A 80 -6.21 -5.49 -7.44
N TYR A 81 -5.39 -4.44 -7.34
CA TYR A 81 -5.24 -3.67 -6.08
C TYR A 81 -6.54 -3.05 -5.57
N SER A 82 -7.42 -2.56 -6.45
CA SER A 82 -8.75 -2.06 -6.10
C SER A 82 -9.63 -3.11 -5.43
N GLU A 83 -9.58 -4.35 -5.92
CA GLU A 83 -10.36 -5.46 -5.35
C GLU A 83 -9.86 -5.79 -3.94
N GLN A 84 -8.54 -5.91 -3.76
CA GLN A 84 -7.93 -6.12 -2.44
C GLN A 84 -8.24 -4.97 -1.47
N ALA A 85 -8.21 -3.72 -1.93
CA ALA A 85 -8.58 -2.56 -1.11
C ALA A 85 -10.05 -2.67 -0.63
N ARG A 86 -10.95 -3.09 -1.52
CA ARG A 86 -12.37 -3.31 -1.18
C ARG A 86 -12.55 -4.44 -0.17
N GLU A 87 -11.76 -5.50 -0.25
CA GLU A 87 -11.76 -6.59 0.75
C GLU A 87 -11.32 -6.08 2.13
N TYR A 88 -10.24 -5.30 2.20
CA TYR A 88 -9.84 -4.67 3.46
C TYR A 88 -10.93 -3.76 4.01
N ARG A 89 -11.59 -2.97 3.15
CA ARG A 89 -12.72 -2.11 3.53
C ARG A 89 -13.85 -2.87 4.17
N LYS A 90 -14.31 -3.95 3.53
CA LYS A 90 -15.34 -4.82 4.09
C LYS A 90 -14.92 -5.36 5.44
N ASN A 91 -13.71 -5.88 5.52
CA ASN A 91 -13.22 -6.53 6.72
C ASN A 91 -13.05 -5.57 7.91
N TYR A 92 -12.41 -4.40 7.73
CA TYR A 92 -12.24 -3.46 8.83
C TYR A 92 -13.57 -2.84 9.28
N THR A 93 -14.58 -2.82 8.41
CA THR A 93 -15.94 -2.38 8.77
C THR A 93 -16.59 -3.38 9.73
N GLU A 94 -16.42 -4.68 9.50
CA GLU A 94 -16.87 -5.71 10.44
C GLU A 94 -16.07 -5.68 11.75
N LEU A 95 -14.75 -5.44 11.69
CA LEU A 95 -13.95 -5.22 12.90
C LEU A 95 -14.43 -4.00 13.70
N GLN A 96 -14.89 -2.94 13.03
CA GLN A 96 -15.43 -1.77 13.71
C GLN A 96 -16.74 -2.09 14.44
N LYS A 97 -17.63 -2.87 13.82
CA LYS A 97 -18.85 -3.35 14.50
C LYS A 97 -18.48 -4.19 15.71
N LEU A 98 -17.51 -5.08 15.57
CA LEU A 98 -17.03 -5.92 16.66
C LEU A 98 -16.44 -5.11 17.83
N GLU A 99 -15.70 -4.04 17.52
CA GLU A 99 -15.19 -3.09 18.51
C GLU A 99 -16.33 -2.36 19.25
N PHE A 100 -17.37 -1.93 18.52
CA PHE A 100 -18.56 -1.32 19.14
C PHE A 100 -19.32 -2.30 20.03
N GLU A 101 -19.49 -3.55 19.59
CA GLU A 101 -20.11 -4.59 20.41
C GLU A 101 -19.31 -4.82 21.69
N LEU A 102 -17.97 -4.93 21.61
CA LEU A 102 -17.10 -5.12 22.78
C LEU A 102 -17.22 -3.96 23.77
N ASN A 103 -17.30 -2.72 23.29
CA ASN A 103 -17.40 -1.52 24.14
C ASN A 103 -18.77 -1.37 24.81
N ASN A 104 -19.81 -2.04 24.31
CA ASN A 104 -21.17 -1.99 24.84
C ASN A 104 -21.49 -3.17 25.77
N ILE A 105 -20.54 -4.05 26.07
CA ILE A 105 -20.75 -5.12 27.04
C ILE A 105 -20.71 -4.52 28.45
N ASP A 106 -21.88 -4.52 29.12
CA ASP A 106 -22.00 -4.16 30.51
C ASP A 106 -21.60 -5.35 31.41
N GLY A 107 -20.45 -5.24 32.08
CA GLY A 107 -19.93 -6.27 32.99
C GLY A 107 -19.00 -7.30 32.35
N ASP A 108 -18.47 -8.22 33.16
CA ASP A 108 -17.51 -9.25 32.72
C ASP A 108 -18.26 -10.51 32.20
N ASP A 109 -19.16 -10.35 31.21
CA ASP A 109 -19.81 -11.50 30.55
C ASP A 109 -18.80 -12.27 29.70
N VAL A 110 -18.28 -13.36 30.30
CA VAL A 110 -17.22 -14.19 29.72
C VAL A 110 -17.66 -14.84 28.42
N ASP A 111 -18.93 -15.21 28.27
CA ASP A 111 -19.43 -15.93 27.10
C ASP A 111 -19.58 -14.98 25.91
N LEU A 112 -20.08 -13.76 26.13
CA LEU A 112 -20.13 -12.72 25.10
C LEU A 112 -18.71 -12.35 24.62
N ILE A 113 -17.76 -12.23 25.53
CA ILE A 113 -16.39 -11.86 25.17
C ILE A 113 -15.69 -13.00 24.43
N LYS A 114 -15.96 -14.25 24.79
CA LYS A 114 -15.48 -15.42 24.04
C LYS A 114 -16.07 -15.46 22.63
N ASN A 115 -17.34 -15.10 22.47
CA ASN A 115 -17.97 -14.98 21.15
C ASN A 115 -17.28 -13.90 20.30
N ILE A 116 -17.03 -12.72 20.86
CA ILE A 116 -16.30 -11.63 20.20
C ILE A 116 -14.91 -12.09 19.76
N TYR A 117 -14.19 -12.79 20.63
CA TYR A 117 -12.88 -13.33 20.31
C TYR A 117 -12.91 -14.31 19.13
N ASN A 118 -13.88 -15.23 19.10
CA ASN A 118 -14.02 -16.18 17.99
C ASN A 118 -14.33 -15.47 16.67
N ARG A 119 -15.28 -14.51 16.69
CA ARG A 119 -15.60 -13.69 15.51
C ARG A 119 -14.41 -12.86 15.05
N TYR A 120 -13.58 -12.37 15.98
CA TYR A 120 -12.32 -11.71 15.64
C TYR A 120 -11.37 -12.66 14.90
N CYS A 121 -11.20 -13.90 15.37
CA CYS A 121 -10.40 -14.91 14.68
C CYS A 121 -10.94 -15.22 13.26
N ASP A 122 -12.25 -15.35 13.09
CA ASP A 122 -12.88 -15.57 11.78
C ASP A 122 -12.64 -14.37 10.83
N LEU A 123 -12.67 -13.14 11.36
CA LEU A 123 -12.32 -11.93 10.61
C LEU A 123 -10.83 -11.83 10.29
N LEU A 124 -9.95 -12.44 11.09
CA LEU A 124 -8.53 -12.53 10.76
C LEU A 124 -8.30 -13.50 9.60
N ASP A 125 -8.96 -14.66 9.63
CA ASP A 125 -8.81 -15.71 8.62
C ASP A 125 -9.46 -15.37 7.26
N SER A 126 -10.59 -14.66 7.28
CA SER A 126 -11.36 -14.30 6.08
C SER A 126 -10.73 -13.25 5.15
N SER A 127 -9.61 -12.64 5.52
CA SER A 127 -8.99 -11.57 4.73
C SER A 127 -7.48 -11.68 4.71
N SER A 128 -6.90 -11.39 3.55
CA SER A 128 -5.45 -11.35 3.36
C SER A 128 -4.74 -10.49 4.41
N ASN A 129 -3.52 -10.88 4.77
CA ASN A 129 -2.72 -10.15 5.73
C ASN A 129 -2.17 -8.85 5.13
N HIS A 130 -2.26 -7.77 5.92
CA HIS A 130 -1.60 -6.52 5.62
C HIS A 130 -0.09 -6.66 5.82
N ILE A 131 0.71 -5.77 5.24
CA ILE A 131 2.18 -5.82 5.42
C ILE A 131 2.57 -5.08 6.70
N SER A 132 3.80 -5.30 7.17
CA SER A 132 4.29 -4.67 8.40
C SER A 132 4.30 -3.14 8.35
N PHE A 133 4.42 -2.55 7.15
CA PHE A 133 4.36 -1.10 6.99
C PHE A 133 3.02 -0.50 7.44
N ASP A 134 1.90 -1.21 7.22
CA ASP A 134 0.58 -0.73 7.66
C ASP A 134 0.50 -0.62 9.17
N TYR A 135 1.08 -1.59 9.86
CA TYR A 135 1.19 -1.57 11.31
C TYR A 135 2.12 -0.45 11.79
N TYR A 136 3.24 -0.21 11.10
CA TYR A 136 4.12 0.90 11.46
C TYR A 136 3.42 2.25 11.30
N GLU A 137 2.61 2.43 10.26
CA GLU A 137 1.77 3.61 10.06
C GLU A 137 0.71 3.73 11.16
N THR A 138 0.09 2.62 11.59
CA THR A 138 -0.85 2.59 12.74
C THR A 138 -0.18 3.07 14.02
N VAL A 139 1.02 2.55 14.35
CA VAL A 139 1.75 2.99 15.55
C VAL A 139 2.18 4.45 15.42
N HIS A 140 2.62 4.89 14.24
CA HIS A 140 2.99 6.27 13.99
C HIS A 140 1.83 7.25 14.22
N GLY A 141 0.64 6.93 13.69
CA GLY A 141 -0.58 7.73 13.82
C GLY A 141 -1.33 7.61 15.15
N SER A 142 -0.97 6.62 15.97
CA SER A 142 -1.55 6.46 17.32
C SER A 142 -1.11 7.56 18.30
N ILE A 143 -1.78 7.68 19.45
CA ILE A 143 -1.51 8.69 20.49
C ILE A 143 -1.42 8.00 21.86
N GLY A 144 -0.80 8.67 22.84
CA GLY A 144 -0.83 8.27 24.24
C GLY A 144 0.03 7.04 24.57
N GLU A 145 -0.46 6.23 25.52
CA GLU A 145 0.25 5.07 26.06
C GLU A 145 0.62 4.07 24.97
N TYR A 146 -0.32 3.77 24.07
CA TYR A 146 -0.13 2.85 22.95
C TYR A 146 1.08 3.22 22.07
N LYS A 147 1.19 4.51 21.70
CA LYS A 147 2.33 5.02 20.91
C LYS A 147 3.62 4.93 21.69
N SER A 148 3.64 5.42 22.93
CA SER A 148 4.86 5.48 23.75
C SER A 148 5.53 4.11 23.94
N LYS A 149 4.71 3.05 24.13
CA LYS A 149 5.20 1.68 24.31
C LYS A 149 5.77 1.08 23.03
N LYS A 150 5.11 1.28 21.88
CA LYS A 150 5.43 0.56 20.64
C LYS A 150 6.36 1.33 19.70
N TRP A 151 6.33 2.67 19.72
CA TRP A 151 7.00 3.52 18.72
C TRP A 151 8.51 3.34 18.69
N ARG A 152 9.16 3.25 19.85
CA ARG A 152 10.63 3.13 19.94
C ARG A 152 11.17 1.95 19.12
N ASN A 153 10.43 0.84 19.06
CA ASN A 153 10.87 -0.38 18.39
C ASN A 153 10.61 -0.34 16.87
N VAL A 154 9.63 0.43 16.41
CA VAL A 154 9.21 0.46 15.00
C VAL A 154 9.71 1.71 14.24
N ARG A 155 10.12 2.77 14.95
CA ARG A 155 10.48 4.07 14.37
C ARG A 155 11.50 3.98 13.23
N CYS A 156 12.61 3.27 13.43
CA CYS A 156 13.66 3.17 12.39
C CYS A 156 13.14 2.44 11.15
N ARG A 157 12.38 1.35 11.35
CA ARG A 157 11.79 0.58 10.24
C ARG A 157 10.74 1.38 9.50
N TYR A 158 9.97 2.22 10.21
CA TYR A 158 9.01 3.13 9.62
C TYR A 158 9.68 4.11 8.66
N TYR A 159 10.62 4.92 9.16
CA TYR A 159 11.29 5.94 8.33
C TYR A 159 12.08 5.32 7.19
N TYR A 160 12.74 4.18 7.40
CA TYR A 160 13.39 3.43 6.33
C TYR A 160 12.41 3.07 5.21
N ASN A 161 11.24 2.52 5.54
CA ASN A 161 10.21 2.18 4.56
C ASN A 161 9.65 3.42 3.83
N VAL A 162 9.46 4.53 4.54
CA VAL A 162 9.00 5.79 3.94
C VAL A 162 10.02 6.29 2.92
N ILE A 163 11.30 6.40 3.33
CA ILE A 163 12.39 6.88 2.46
C ILE A 163 12.55 5.95 1.27
N TRP A 164 12.63 4.65 1.48
CA TRP A 164 12.81 3.67 0.40
C TRP A 164 11.69 3.74 -0.64
N ARG A 165 10.42 3.80 -0.21
CA ARG A 165 9.27 3.91 -1.12
C ARG A 165 9.28 5.24 -1.88
N PHE A 166 9.70 6.32 -1.23
CA PHE A 166 9.82 7.62 -1.87
C PHE A 166 10.92 7.61 -2.94
N VAL A 167 12.11 7.10 -2.61
CA VAL A 167 13.24 6.94 -3.54
C VAL A 167 12.83 6.12 -4.76
N LEU A 168 12.17 4.97 -4.56
CA LEU A 168 11.69 4.14 -5.67
C LEU A 168 10.75 4.90 -6.62
N LYS A 169 9.83 5.70 -6.08
CA LYS A 169 8.92 6.52 -6.92
C LYS A 169 9.70 7.55 -7.73
N ILE A 170 10.65 8.25 -7.12
CA ILE A 170 11.50 9.22 -7.81
C ILE A 170 12.31 8.52 -8.91
N CYS A 171 12.95 7.39 -8.61
CA CYS A 171 13.71 6.60 -9.59
C CYS A 171 12.88 6.25 -10.81
N VAL A 172 11.63 5.79 -10.64
CA VAL A 172 10.73 5.48 -11.74
C VAL A 172 10.38 6.73 -12.56
N ILE A 173 10.14 7.87 -11.92
CA ILE A 173 9.82 9.12 -12.62
C ILE A 173 11.02 9.64 -13.42
N VAL A 174 12.23 9.58 -12.88
CA VAL A 174 13.42 10.14 -13.55
C VAL A 174 14.02 9.21 -14.61
N LEU A 175 13.68 7.91 -14.58
CA LEU A 175 14.26 6.91 -15.46
C LEU A 175 14.21 7.31 -16.95
N PRO A 176 13.07 7.74 -17.53
CA PRO A 176 13.02 8.07 -18.95
C PRO A 176 13.92 9.27 -19.32
N VAL A 177 14.08 10.24 -18.43
CA VAL A 177 14.98 11.40 -18.65
C VAL A 177 16.44 10.95 -18.66
N GLY A 178 16.82 10.08 -17.72
CA GLY A 178 18.16 9.48 -17.70
C GLY A 178 18.44 8.67 -18.97
N LEU A 179 17.47 7.88 -19.42
CA LEU A 179 17.57 7.12 -20.68
C LEU A 179 17.73 8.04 -21.90
N TYR A 180 16.98 9.14 -21.95
CA TYR A 180 17.12 10.13 -23.03
C TYR A 180 18.52 10.76 -23.07
N TRP A 181 19.08 11.16 -21.93
CA TRP A 181 20.45 11.69 -21.87
C TRP A 181 21.49 10.68 -22.36
N ILE A 182 21.35 9.40 -22.00
CA ILE A 182 22.25 8.35 -22.48
C ILE A 182 22.15 8.19 -24.01
N CYS A 183 20.94 8.25 -24.58
CA CYS A 183 20.73 8.08 -26.02
C CYS A 183 20.93 9.36 -26.86
N GLY A 184 20.92 10.55 -26.23
CA GLY A 184 21.02 11.85 -26.90
C GLY A 184 22.40 12.51 -26.81
N VAL A 185 23.26 12.09 -25.89
CA VAL A 185 24.65 12.57 -25.74
C VAL A 185 25.66 11.68 -26.48
N LEU A 186 25.21 10.57 -27.08
CA LEU A 186 25.97 9.55 -27.81
C LEU A 186 25.43 9.34 -29.22
#